data_AF-A0A0C2UYR1-F1
#
_entry.id   AF-A0A0C2UYR1-F1
#
_cell.length_a   1.000
_cell.length_b   1.000
_cell.length_c   1.000
_cell.angle_alpha   90.00
_cell.angle_beta   90.00
_cell.angle_gamma   90.00
#
_symmetry.space_group_name_H-M   'P 1'
#
loop_
_entity.id
_entity.type
_entity.pdbx_description
1 polymer ?
#
loop_
_entity_poly.entity_id
_entity_poly.type
_entity_poly.pdbx_seq_one_letter_code
_entity_poly.pdbx_strand_id
1 'polypeptide(L)' 'MANSLDKLQPIQKLGVWLHLTDACNLRCGCCYFCTAGCPIETYQATGHYNRKSPNCAIYKAIFDELLKLEALRLMQL' A
#
# COMPACT_ATOMS: atom_id res chain seq x y z
N MET A 1 13.45 -21.89 -38.60
CA MET A 1 13.80 -20.57 -38.02
C MET A 1 13.02 -20.48 -36.71
N ALA A 2 13.69 -20.56 -35.56
CA ALA A 2 13.02 -20.58 -34.25
C ALA A 2 12.32 -19.22 -33.99
N ASN A 3 11.08 -19.26 -33.51
CA ASN A 3 10.27 -18.07 -33.30
C ASN A 3 10.75 -17.36 -32.02
N SER A 4 10.73 -16.02 -32.03
CA SER A 4 11.08 -15.20 -30.85
C SER A 4 10.30 -15.56 -29.58
N LEU A 5 9.11 -16.15 -29.74
CA LEU A 5 8.25 -16.62 -28.66
C LEU A 5 8.77 -17.90 -27.97
N ASP A 6 9.66 -18.67 -28.62
CA ASP A 6 10.24 -19.90 -28.05
C ASP A 6 11.24 -19.60 -26.92
N LYS A 7 11.59 -18.33 -26.71
CA LYS A 7 12.52 -17.86 -25.67
C LYS A 7 11.80 -17.31 -24.42
N LEU A 8 10.48 -17.19 -24.46
CA LEU A 8 9.72 -16.67 -23.33
C LEU A 8 9.45 -17.82 -22.35
N GLN A 9 10.20 -17.86 -21.27
CA GLN A 9 9.92 -18.79 -20.18
C GLN A 9 8.70 -18.31 -19.38
N PRO A 10 7.80 -19.22 -18.94
CA PRO A 10 6.64 -18.85 -18.14
C PRO A 10 7.11 -18.27 -16.80
N ILE A 11 6.65 -17.06 -16.46
CA ILE A 11 6.89 -16.48 -15.13
C ILE A 11 6.01 -17.24 -14.13
N GLN A 12 6.64 -18.12 -13.33
CA GLN A 12 5.94 -18.96 -12.35
C GLN A 12 5.67 -18.24 -11.01
N LYS A 13 6.48 -17.22 -10.69
CA LYS A 13 6.33 -16.38 -9.49
C LYS A 13 6.78 -14.96 -9.81
N LEU A 14 5.95 -13.98 -9.47
CA LEU A 14 6.33 -12.57 -9.47
C LEU A 14 6.77 -12.20 -8.05
N GLY A 15 8.07 -11.97 -7.86
CA GLY A 15 8.59 -11.34 -6.64
C GLY A 15 8.53 -9.82 -6.82
N VAL A 16 7.75 -9.13 -5.99
CA VAL A 16 7.77 -7.67 -5.89
C VAL A 16 8.37 -7.29 -4.54
N TRP A 17 9.31 -6.35 -4.57
CA TRP A 17 9.88 -5.76 -3.37
C TRP A 17 9.03 -4.54 -2.99
N LEU A 18 8.27 -4.64 -1.91
CA LEU A 18 7.49 -3.53 -1.37
C LEU A 18 8.32 -2.85 -0.28
N HIS A 19 8.69 -1.58 -0.50
CA HIS A 19 9.19 -0.68 0.56
C HIS A 19 8.09 -0.47 1.59
N LEU A 20 8.03 -1.34 2.60
CA LEU A 20 7.19 -1.25 3.79
C LEU A 20 8.06 -1.05 5.03
N THR A 21 7.45 -0.58 6.12
CA THR A 21 8.12 -0.45 7.41
C THR A 21 7.85 -1.67 8.28
N ASP A 22 8.84 -2.10 9.06
CA ASP A 22 8.70 -3.25 9.99
C ASP A 22 7.61 -3.01 11.06
N ALA A 23 7.23 -1.76 11.27
CA ALA A 23 6.22 -1.36 12.24
C ALA A 23 4.78 -1.42 11.71
N CYS A 24 4.58 -1.44 10.38
CA CYS A 24 3.28 -1.62 9.76
C CYS A 24 3.05 -3.10 9.46
N ASN A 25 2.19 -3.76 10.25
CA ASN A 25 1.96 -5.21 10.14
C ASN A 25 0.91 -5.62 9.10
N LEU A 26 0.45 -4.69 8.25
CA LEU A 26 -0.57 -4.94 7.21
C LEU A 26 -1.91 -5.53 7.73
N ARG A 27 -2.25 -5.33 9.02
CA ARG A 27 -3.48 -5.87 9.63
C ARG A 27 -4.67 -4.92 9.62
N CYS A 28 -4.64 -3.85 8.83
CA CYS A 28 -5.69 -2.84 8.76
C CYS A 28 -6.28 -2.70 7.35
N GLY A 29 -7.55 -2.33 7.23
CA GLY A 29 -8.22 -2.21 5.93
C GLY A 29 -7.55 -1.23 4.98
N CYS A 30 -6.98 -0.14 5.51
CA CYS A 30 -6.29 0.87 4.70
C CYS A 30 -4.81 0.53 4.38
N CYS A 31 -4.25 -0.55 4.94
CA CYS A 31 -2.80 -0.79 4.92
C CYS A 31 -2.24 -1.00 3.49
N TYR A 32 -3.04 -1.56 2.59
CA TYR A 32 -2.68 -1.75 1.18
C TYR A 32 -2.83 -0.47 0.34
N PHE A 33 -3.55 0.53 0.84
CA PHE A 33 -3.75 1.82 0.17
C PHE A 33 -2.74 2.86 0.63
N CYS A 34 -2.46 2.93 1.93
CA CYS A 34 -1.53 3.93 2.47
C CYS A 34 -0.05 3.52 2.40
N THR A 35 0.24 2.25 2.07
CA THR A 35 1.60 1.70 1.90
C THR A 35 2.56 2.06 3.04
N ALA A 36 2.07 2.04 4.28
CA ALA A 36 2.78 2.46 5.51
C ALA A 36 3.19 3.96 5.60
N GLY A 37 2.82 4.79 4.63
CA GLY A 37 3.10 6.23 4.58
C GLY A 37 4.46 6.58 3.96
N CYS A 38 4.90 7.83 4.14
CA CYS A 38 6.17 8.33 3.61
C CYS A 38 7.33 8.11 4.61
N PRO A 39 8.43 7.43 4.23
CA PRO A 39 9.59 7.26 5.10
C PRO A 39 10.28 8.58 5.49
N ILE A 40 10.33 9.57 4.58
CA ILE A 40 10.93 10.88 4.85
C ILE A 40 10.15 11.61 5.94
N GLU A 41 8.82 11.63 5.83
CA GLU A 41 7.96 12.23 6.84
C GLU A 41 8.11 11.52 8.20
N THR A 42 8.14 10.18 8.18
CA THR A 42 8.32 9.38 9.39
C THR A 42 9.66 9.69 10.07
N TYR A 43 10.74 9.86 9.29
CA TYR A 43 12.03 10.28 9.82
C TYR A 43 12.00 11.69 10.41
N GLN A 44 11.36 12.65 9.74
CA GLN A 44 11.22 14.02 10.25
C GLN A 44 10.47 14.06 11.59
N ALA A 45 9.41 13.26 11.74
CA ALA A 45 8.60 13.24 12.95
C ALA A 45 9.17 12.39 14.09
N THR A 46 9.91 11.32 13.78
CA THR A 46 10.29 10.28 14.77
C THR A 46 11.78 9.98 14.85
N GLY A 47 12.60 10.49 13.93
CA GLY A 47 14.02 10.15 13.81
C GLY A 47 14.30 8.75 13.23
N HIS A 48 13.27 8.03 12.79
CA HIS A 48 13.40 6.67 12.26
C HIS A 48 12.65 6.50 10.94
N TYR A 49 13.27 5.82 9.96
CA TYR A 49 12.62 5.52 8.67
C TYR A 49 11.59 4.38 8.76
N ASN A 50 11.86 3.38 9.60
CA ASN A 50 11.10 2.13 9.66
C ASN A 50 10.10 2.07 10.83
N ARG A 51 9.44 3.19 11.14
CA ARG A 51 8.33 3.22 12.11
C ARG A 51 6.98 3.39 11.43
N LYS A 52 5.89 3.30 12.21
CA LYS A 52 4.55 3.63 11.71
C LYS A 52 4.56 5.11 11.30
N SER A 53 3.94 5.41 10.17
CA SER A 53 3.67 6.80 9.79
C SER A 53 2.95 7.53 10.93
N PRO A 54 3.34 8.78 11.22
CA PRO A 54 2.66 9.63 12.21
C PRO A 54 1.18 9.85 11.85
N ASN A 55 0.82 9.71 10.57
CA ASN A 55 -0.55 9.89 10.06
C ASN A 55 -1.40 8.62 10.10
N CYS A 56 -0.92 7.51 10.69
CA CYS A 56 -1.65 6.25 10.70
C CYS A 56 -3.06 6.35 11.29
N ALA A 57 -3.26 7.22 12.30
CA ALA A 57 -4.57 7.48 12.89
C ALA A 57 -5.52 8.18 11.91
N ILE A 58 -5.01 9.16 11.15
CA ILE A 58 -5.77 9.91 10.14
C ILE A 58 -6.23 8.95 9.05
N TYR A 59 -5.33 8.14 8.49
CA TYR A 59 -5.69 7.17 7.45
C TYR A 59 -6.82 6.24 7.89
N LYS A 60 -6.75 5.71 9.11
CA LYS A 60 -7.80 4.82 9.64
C LYS A 60 -9.12 5.55 9.85
N ALA A 61 -9.08 6.79 10.34
CA ALA A 61 -10.27 7.57 10.60
C ALA A 61 -11.02 7.93 9.31
N ILE A 62 -10.29 8.24 8.23
CA ILE A 62 -10.91 8.71 6.98
C ILE A 62 -11.23 7.57 6.01
N PHE A 63 -10.46 6.47 6.02
CA PHE A 63 -10.54 5.48 4.94
C PHE A 63 -11.91 4.78 4.89
N ASP A 64 -12.45 4.37 6.04
CA ASP A 64 -13.73 3.68 6.10
C ASP A 64 -14.88 4.59 5.64
N GLU A 65 -14.87 5.86 6.05
CA GLU A 65 -15.86 6.84 5.62
C GLU A 65 -15.72 7.19 4.14
N LEU A 66 -14.50 7.29 3.62
CA LEU A 66 -14.25 7.61 2.21
C LEU A 66 -14.71 6.47 1.29
N LEU A 67 -14.47 5.21 1.69
CA LEU A 67 -14.96 4.05 0.97
C LEU A 67 -16.49 4.00 0.96
N LYS A 68 -17.12 4.32 2.10
CA LYS A 68 -18.58 4.41 2.20
C LYS A 68 -19.14 5.52 1.31
N LEU A 69 -18.51 6.69 1.29
CA LEU A 69 -18.93 7.81 0.43
C LEU A 69 -18.81 7.45 -1.06
N GLU A 70 -17.73 6.80 -1.46
CA GLU A 70 -17.58 6.34 -2.84
C GLU A 70 -18.62 5.26 -3.19
N ALA A 71 -18.95 4.36 -2.26
CA ALA A 71 -20.01 3.38 -2.45
C ALA A 71 -21.39 4.05 -2.68
N LEU A 72 -21.74 5.06 -1.88
CA LEU A 72 -22.99 5.82 -2.05
C LEU A 72 -23.03 6.53 -3.41
N ARG A 73 -21.92 7.18 -3.78
CA ARG A 73 -21.77 7.83 -5.09
C ARG A 73 -22.00 6.86 -6.24
N LEU A 74 -21.42 5.66 -6.17
CA LEU A 74 -21.57 4.62 -7.20
C LEU A 74 -22.98 4.04 -7.25
N MET A 75 -23.66 3.95 -6.10
CA MET A 75 -25.05 3.50 -6.00
C MET A 75 -26.09 4.59 -6.33
N GLN A 76 -25.65 5.83 -6.55
CA GLN A 76 -26.50 7.01 -6.74
C GLN A 76 -27.47 7.25 -5.57
N LEU A 77 -26.98 7.00 -4.35
CA LEU A 77 -27.69 7.20 -3.08
C LEU A 77 -27.27 8.50 -2.39
#